data_AF-A0A844DAG0-F1
#
_entry.id   AF-A0A844DAG0-F1
#
_cell.length_a   1.000
_cell.length_b   1.000
_cell.length_c   1.000
_cell.angle_alpha   90.00
_cell.angle_beta   90.00
_cell.angle_gamma   90.00
#
_symmetry.space_group_name_H-M   'P 1'
#
loop_
_entity.id
_entity.type
_entity.pdbx_description
1 polymer ?
#
loop_
_entity_poly.entity_id
_entity_poly.type
_entity_poly.pdbx_seq_one_letter_code
_entity_poly.pdbx_strand_id
1 'polypeptide(L)' 'MTTLISASYALQRQKIAVERTLYARSAEESQLAARWASAWHKLVQRKLDQDLAARMPARMDFGGFLIAPPSRVLH' A
#
# COMPACT_ATOMS: atom_id res chain seq x y z
N MET A 1 14.06 -12.32 1.52
CA MET A 1 14.16 -12.34 0.03
C MET A 1 12.79 -12.39 -0.68
N THR A 2 11.66 -11.97 -0.06
CA THR A 2 10.30 -12.17 -0.59
C THR A 2 9.64 -10.92 -1.20
N THR A 3 10.24 -9.74 -1.03
CA THR A 3 9.66 -8.44 -1.44
C THR A 3 9.73 -8.20 -2.94
N LEU A 4 10.87 -8.52 -3.56
CA LEU A 4 11.08 -8.35 -5.00
C LEU A 4 10.16 -9.28 -5.81
N ILE A 5 10.01 -10.53 -5.38
CA ILE A 5 9.08 -11.49 -5.99
C ILE A 5 7.63 -11.01 -5.86
N SER A 6 7.26 -10.48 -4.68
CA SER A 6 5.91 -9.93 -4.45
C SER A 6 5.64 -8.67 -5.27
N ALA A 7 6.63 -7.79 -5.41
CA ALA A 7 6.53 -6.58 -6.23
C ALA A 7 6.40 -6.92 -7.72
N SER A 8 7.25 -7.83 -8.24
CA SER A 8 7.17 -8.30 -9.62
C SER A 8 5.84 -8.95 -9.93
N TYR A 9 5.32 -9.77 -9.02
CA TYR A 9 3.98 -10.38 -9.17
C TYR A 9 2.87 -9.33 -9.17
N ALA A 10 2.93 -8.33 -8.30
CA ALA A 10 1.95 -7.23 -8.26
C ALA A 10 1.97 -6.41 -9.57
N LEU A 11 3.17 -6.11 -10.09
CA LEU A 11 3.35 -5.40 -11.36
C LEU A 11 2.82 -6.21 -12.55
N GLN A 12 3.10 -7.53 -12.59
CA GLN A 12 2.57 -8.42 -13.63
C GLN A 12 1.03 -8.42 -13.63
N ARG A 13 0.40 -8.44 -12.45
CA ARG A 13 -1.06 -8.38 -12.31
C ARG A 13 -1.63 -7.03 -12.74
N GLN A 14 -0.94 -5.93 -12.47
CA GLN A 14 -1.33 -4.60 -12.96
C GLN A 14 -1.27 -4.53 -14.49
N LYS A 15 -0.19 -5.03 -15.11
CA LYS A 15 -0.06 -5.09 -16.57
C LYS A 15 -1.24 -5.83 -17.21
N ILE A 16 -1.56 -7.03 -16.73
CA ILE A 16 -2.69 -7.83 -17.25
C ILE A 16 -4.03 -7.08 -17.10
N ALA A 17 -4.25 -6.39 -15.98
CA ALA A 17 -5.47 -5.61 -15.78
C ALA A 17 -5.59 -4.47 -16.79
N VAL A 18 -4.49 -3.77 -17.10
CA VAL A 18 -4.45 -2.71 -18.11
C VAL A 18 -4.66 -3.28 -19.52
N GLU A 19 -4.02 -4.39 -19.86
CA GLU A 19 -4.24 -5.06 -21.16
C GLU A 19 -5.71 -5.43 -21.36
N ARG A 20 -6.39 -5.91 -20.31
CA ARG A 20 -7.84 -6.18 -20.37
C ARG A 20 -8.69 -4.93 -20.57
N THR A 21 -8.27 -3.77 -20.06
CA THR A 21 -8.97 -2.51 -20.33
C THR A 21 -8.80 -2.03 -21.77
N LEU A 22 -7.59 -2.19 -22.32
CA LEU A 22 -7.22 -1.71 -23.64
C LEU A 22 -7.81 -2.57 -24.76
N TYR A 23 -7.85 -3.89 -24.56
CA TYR A 23 -8.33 -4.85 -25.57
C TYR A 23 -9.78 -5.32 -25.33
N ALA A 24 -10.53 -4.59 -24.50
CA ALA A 24 -11.95 -4.88 -24.29
C ALA A 24 -12.75 -4.72 -25.60
N ARG A 25 -13.74 -5.59 -25.81
CA ARG A 25 -14.52 -5.61 -27.06
C ARG A 25 -15.61 -4.55 -27.06
N SER A 26 -16.00 -4.05 -25.89
CA SER A 26 -16.95 -2.95 -25.72
C SER A 26 -16.45 -1.90 -24.73
N ALA A 27 -17.01 -0.69 -24.82
CA ALA A 27 -16.73 0.39 -23.87
C ALA A 27 -17.14 0.01 -22.44
N GLU A 28 -18.25 -0.72 -22.27
CA GLU A 28 -18.72 -1.20 -20.97
C GLU A 28 -17.73 -2.18 -20.33
N GLU A 29 -17.20 -3.12 -21.12
CA GLU A 29 -16.16 -4.06 -20.67
C GLU A 29 -14.86 -3.34 -20.30
N SER A 30 -14.45 -2.34 -21.10
CA SER A 30 -13.27 -1.52 -20.82
C SER A 30 -13.43 -0.79 -19.49
N GLN A 31 -14.60 -0.19 -19.26
CA GLN A 31 -14.89 0.56 -18.06
C GLN A 31 -15.00 -0.33 -16.81
N LEU A 32 -15.59 -1.52 -16.94
CA LEU A 32 -15.58 -2.52 -15.86
C LEU A 32 -14.16 -2.94 -15.52
N ALA A 33 -13.34 -3.26 -16.53
CA ALA A 33 -11.94 -3.61 -16.33
C ALA A 33 -11.15 -2.46 -15.67
N ALA A 34 -11.44 -1.19 -16.02
CA ALA A 34 -10.76 -0.02 -15.47
C ALA A 34 -11.11 0.19 -13.99
N ARG A 35 -12.35 -0.11 -13.60
CA ARG A 35 -12.77 -0.12 -12.18
C ARG A 35 -12.03 -1.19 -11.38
N TRP A 36 -11.90 -2.40 -11.94
CA TRP A 36 -11.13 -3.48 -11.32
C TRP A 36 -9.65 -3.15 -11.19
N ALA A 37 -9.03 -2.58 -12.23
CA ALA A 37 -7.64 -2.13 -12.20
C ALA A 37 -7.42 -1.06 -11.10
N SER A 38 -8.34 -0.09 -11.01
CA SER A 38 -8.31 0.95 -10.00
C SER A 38 -8.47 0.39 -8.58
N ALA A 39 -9.37 -0.57 -8.38
CA ALA A 39 -9.56 -1.22 -7.08
C ALA A 39 -8.32 -2.03 -6.66
N TRP A 40 -7.72 -2.77 -7.60
CA TRP A 40 -6.49 -3.51 -7.37
C TRP A 40 -5.33 -2.58 -7.00
N HIS A 41 -5.16 -1.47 -7.71
CA HIS A 41 -4.14 -0.47 -7.40
C HIS A 41 -4.28 0.08 -5.97
N LYS A 42 -5.49 0.45 -5.56
CA LYS A 42 -5.76 0.93 -4.19
C LYS A 42 -5.41 -0.11 -3.12
N LEU A 43 -5.72 -1.39 -3.37
CA LEU A 43 -5.39 -2.48 -2.45
C LEU A 43 -3.87 -2.65 -2.30
N VAL A 44 -3.15 -2.68 -3.43
CA VAL A 44 -1.69 -2.83 -3.43
C VAL A 44 -1.04 -1.64 -2.74
N GLN A 45 -1.48 -0.41 -3.04
CA GLN A 45 -0.94 0.80 -2.42
C GLN A 45 -1.10 0.74 -0.89
N ARG A 46 -2.28 0.41 -0.38
CA ARG A 46 -2.51 0.26 1.07
C ARG A 46 -1.59 -0.77 1.71
N LYS A 47 -1.34 -1.89 1.05
CA LYS A 47 -0.43 -2.92 1.56
C LYS A 47 1.02 -2.42 1.60
N LEU A 48 1.44 -1.68 0.58
CA LEU A 48 2.78 -1.07 0.55
C LEU A 48 2.92 0.00 1.64
N ASP A 49 1.90 0.81 1.87
CA ASP A 49 1.89 1.82 2.93
C ASP A 49 1.98 1.16 4.32
N GLN A 50 1.28 0.03 4.52
CA GLN A 50 1.37 -0.78 5.74
C GLN A 50 2.75 -1.42 5.92
N ASP A 51 3.32 -2.01 4.87
CA ASP A 51 4.66 -2.60 4.91
C ASP A 51 5.73 -1.53 5.19
N LEU A 52 5.56 -0.32 4.63
CA LEU A 52 6.44 0.81 4.89
C LEU A 52 6.31 1.27 6.35
N ALA A 53 5.09 1.44 6.85
CA ALA A 53 4.84 1.80 8.25
C ALA A 53 5.36 0.75 9.25
N ALA A 54 5.29 -0.54 8.90
CA ALA A 54 5.82 -1.62 9.73
C ALA A 54 7.35 -1.71 9.72
N ARG A 55 8.00 -1.22 8.64
CA ARG A 55 9.47 -1.19 8.50
C ARG A 55 10.10 0.05 9.09
N MET A 56 9.37 1.17 9.16
CA MET A 56 9.79 2.31 9.97
C MET A 56 9.59 1.94 11.44
N PRO A 57 10.67 1.82 12.25
CA PRO A 57 10.48 1.69 13.68
C PRO A 57 9.71 2.92 14.18
N ALA A 58 8.58 2.68 14.86
CA ALA A 58 7.96 3.71 15.68
C ALA A 58 9.03 4.18 16.68
N ARG A 59 9.41 5.46 16.60
CA ARG A 59 10.58 6.08 17.25
C ARG A 59 11.95 5.64 16.70
N MET A 60 12.36 6.33 15.65
CA MET A 60 13.71 6.86 15.67
C MET A 60 13.70 8.05 16.64
N ASP A 61 14.17 7.83 17.87
CA ASP A 61 14.51 8.91 18.82
C ASP A 61 15.68 9.72 18.21
N PHE A 62 15.38 10.63 17.28
CA PHE A 62 16.35 11.58 16.71
C PHE A 62 16.49 12.86 17.56
N GLY A 63 16.11 12.79 18.84
CA GLY A 63 16.29 13.88 19.78
C GLY A 63 16.08 13.37 21.19
N GLY A 64 17.13 13.41 22.01
CA GLY A 64 17.08 13.04 23.42
C GLY A 64 16.17 13.94 24.26
N PHE A 65 14.86 13.75 24.14
CA PHE A 65 13.86 14.28 25.06
C PHE A 65 12.80 13.21 25.29
N LEU A 66 13.10 12.31 26.23
CA LEU A 66 12.09 11.53 26.92
C LEU A 66 11.20 12.51 27.68
N ILE A 67 10.07 12.91 27.09
CA ILE A 67 8.99 13.54 27.85
C ILE A 67 8.40 12.42 28.71
N ALA A 68 8.91 12.29 29.93
CA ALA A 68 8.27 11.50 30.97
C ALA A 68 6.84 12.05 31.20
N PRO A 69 5.81 11.20 31.32
CA PRO A 69 4.50 11.68 31.74
C PRO A 69 4.61 12.23 33.17
N PRO A 70 3.99 13.38 33.49
CA PRO A 70 4.00 13.88 34.86
C PRO A 70 3.17 12.94 35.74
N SER A 71 3.84 12.20 36.61
CA SER A 71 3.21 11.51 37.73
C SER A 71 2.56 12.55 38.65
N ARG A 72 1.29 12.89 38.38
CA ARG A 72 0.44 13.55 39.35
C ARG A 72 -0.17 12.49 40.24
N VAL A 73 0.47 12.23 41.37
CA VAL A 73 -0.19 11.66 42.54
C VAL A 73 -0.12 12.71 43.64
N LEU A 74 -1.20 13.48 43.76
CA LEU A 74 -1.56 14.19 44.97
C LEU A 74 -2.76 13.42 45.53
N HIS A 75 -2.58 12.74 46.66
CA HIS A 75 -3.50 12.65 47.79
C HIS A 75 -2.87 11.79 48.89
#